data_AF-A0A965MT27-F1
#
_entry.id   AF-A0A965MT27-F1
#
_cell.length_a   1.000
_cell.length_b   1.000
_cell.length_c   1.000
_cell.angle_alpha   90.00
_cell.angle_beta   90.00
_cell.angle_gamma   90.00
#
_symmetry.space_group_name_H-M   'P 1'
#
loop_
_entity.id
_entity.type
_entity.pdbx_description
1 polymer ?
#
loop_
_entity_poly.entity_id
_entity_poly.type
_entity_poly.pdbx_seq_one_letter_code
_entity_poly.pdbx_strand_id
1 'polypeptide(L)'
;MRMMVFTYDVTITDVSDNYAVVGGVGAPVFSMPSADASKQDISGQGVSEGVNALVDAAALWRAGASFSTADPALDKYVPSRPGVWPAYEAVVPRGDVDALLHRFGAAGMWAWESLRAAAGVPRVVVDADHRSLPHELGLIGEAVHLRKGCYRGQEAVARTYNLGKPPRRFVLLHLDGSSEDLPKLGAEVTNGDEDNVVGAITTVLWHYELGPIALALVKRSLPLDATLSIDSGRFAASQQPIVVVPDEVSPVEQFRREKRANVAPLKDERTGTATPPST
;
A
#
# COMPACT_ATOMS: atom_id res chain seq x y z
N MET A 1 -18.45 -22.23 -20.36
CA MET A 1 -17.58 -21.03 -20.33
C MET A 1 -18.38 -19.89 -20.94
N ARG A 2 -18.78 -18.86 -20.18
CA ARG A 2 -19.57 -17.74 -20.74
C ARG A 2 -18.61 -16.77 -21.44
N MET A 3 -18.71 -16.70 -22.76
CA MET A 3 -17.91 -15.84 -23.63
C MET A 3 -18.34 -14.37 -23.43
N MET A 4 -17.40 -13.50 -23.04
CA MET A 4 -17.63 -12.05 -23.02
C MET A 4 -17.58 -11.55 -24.47
N VAL A 5 -18.67 -10.96 -24.94
CA VAL A 5 -18.73 -10.28 -26.24
C VAL A 5 -18.47 -8.80 -26.00
N PHE A 6 -17.38 -8.28 -26.52
CA PHE A 6 -17.08 -6.85 -26.55
C PHE A 6 -17.62 -6.28 -27.88
N THR A 7 -18.09 -5.03 -27.87
CA THR A 7 -18.55 -4.32 -29.08
C THR A 7 -17.38 -3.98 -30.03
N TYR A 8 -16.15 -4.10 -29.54
CA TYR A 8 -14.90 -3.93 -30.27
C TYR A 8 -14.11 -5.23 -30.19
N ASP A 9 -13.47 -5.62 -31.30
CA ASP A 9 -12.52 -6.72 -31.28
C ASP A 9 -11.28 -6.31 -30.49
N VAL A 10 -11.16 -6.83 -29.26
CA VAL A 10 -10.00 -6.62 -28.39
C VAL A 10 -9.17 -7.89 -28.42
N THR A 11 -7.89 -7.75 -28.79
CA THR A 11 -6.90 -8.83 -28.65
C THR A 11 -6.02 -8.52 -27.44
N ILE A 12 -5.86 -9.50 -26.55
CA ILE A 12 -4.97 -9.43 -25.39
C ILE A 12 -3.80 -10.36 -25.65
N THR A 13 -2.58 -9.84 -25.52
CA THR A 13 -1.34 -10.58 -25.73
C THR A 13 -0.48 -10.48 -24.47
N ASP A 14 0.12 -11.60 -24.08
CA ASP A 14 1.14 -11.62 -23.04
C ASP A 14 2.49 -11.20 -23.64
N VAL A 15 3.08 -10.14 -23.09
CA VAL A 15 4.38 -9.61 -23.50
C VAL A 15 5.39 -9.66 -22.34
N SER A 16 5.10 -10.44 -21.30
CA SER A 16 5.91 -10.52 -20.09
C SER A 16 7.36 -10.94 -20.39
N ASP A 17 7.62 -11.69 -21.45
CA ASP A 17 8.98 -12.08 -21.83
C ASP A 17 9.83 -10.91 -22.36
N ASN A 18 9.22 -9.82 -22.80
CA ASN A 18 9.94 -8.65 -23.33
C ASN A 18 10.20 -7.58 -22.28
N TYR A 19 9.42 -7.58 -21.19
CA TYR A 19 9.44 -6.53 -20.18
C TYR A 19 9.71 -7.07 -18.77
N ALA A 20 10.31 -6.23 -17.94
CA ALA A 20 10.43 -6.43 -16.50
C ALA A 20 9.81 -5.25 -15.76
N VAL A 21 9.52 -5.46 -14.47
CA VAL A 21 9.07 -4.39 -13.58
C VAL A 21 10.21 -4.05 -12.63
N VAL A 22 10.60 -2.77 -12.61
CA VAL A 22 11.55 -2.21 -11.65
C VAL A 22 10.78 -1.31 -10.68
N GLY A 23 10.83 -1.67 -9.40
CA GLY A 23 10.21 -0.89 -8.32
C GLY A 23 11.21 0.07 -7.68
N GLY A 24 10.73 1.24 -7.26
CA GLY A 24 11.50 2.14 -6.40
C GLY A 24 10.61 2.84 -5.38
N VAL A 25 11.23 3.36 -4.31
CA VAL A 25 10.55 4.12 -3.25
C VAL A 25 11.07 5.55 -3.28
N GLY A 26 10.17 6.53 -3.14
CA GLY A 26 10.48 7.96 -3.19
C GLY A 26 10.18 8.58 -4.54
N ALA A 27 10.95 9.59 -4.92
CA ALA A 27 10.78 10.27 -6.19
C ALA A 27 11.13 9.32 -7.35
N PRO A 28 10.25 9.14 -8.35
CA PRO A 28 10.54 8.29 -9.48
C PRO A 28 11.64 8.88 -10.34
N VAL A 29 12.58 8.02 -10.72
CA VAL A 29 13.67 8.32 -11.67
C VAL A 29 13.28 8.06 -13.13
N PHE A 30 11.98 7.80 -13.36
CA PHE A 30 11.40 7.45 -14.66
C PHE A 30 10.45 8.55 -15.15
N SER A 31 10.52 8.84 -16.46
CA SER A 31 9.56 9.66 -17.19
C SER A 31 8.48 8.76 -17.77
N MET A 32 7.27 9.29 -17.88
CA MET A 32 6.34 8.77 -18.88
C MET A 32 6.79 9.31 -20.25
N PRO A 33 6.79 8.48 -21.31
CA PRO A 33 6.88 9.03 -22.65
C PRO A 33 5.72 10.01 -22.88
N SER A 34 5.97 11.08 -23.62
CA SER A 34 5.00 12.12 -23.97
C SER A 34 3.66 11.52 -24.44
N ALA A 35 2.53 12.18 -24.16
CA ALA A 35 1.19 11.74 -24.59
C ALA A 35 1.06 11.56 -26.13
N ASP A 36 1.94 12.20 -26.91
CA ASP A 36 2.05 11.99 -28.37
C ASP A 36 2.65 10.63 -28.76
N ALA A 37 3.19 9.87 -27.80
CA ALA A 37 3.69 8.51 -27.99
C ALA A 37 2.57 7.45 -28.04
N SER A 38 1.30 7.84 -27.93
CA SER A 38 0.11 6.96 -27.93
C SER A 38 -0.09 6.09 -29.19
N LYS A 39 0.85 6.13 -30.15
CA LYS A 39 0.85 5.31 -31.38
C LYS A 39 2.22 4.75 -31.77
N GLN A 40 3.24 4.82 -30.92
CA GLN A 40 4.56 4.29 -31.27
C GLN A 40 4.80 2.91 -30.66
N ASP A 41 5.35 2.04 -31.50
CA ASP A 41 5.89 0.74 -31.13
C ASP A 41 6.95 0.95 -30.05
N ILE A 42 6.70 0.44 -28.85
CA ILE A 42 7.54 0.61 -27.65
C ILE A 42 8.76 -0.33 -27.65
N SER A 43 9.05 -1.01 -28.76
CA SER A 43 10.28 -1.76 -28.94
C SER A 43 11.47 -0.81 -29.23
N GLY A 44 12.16 -0.35 -28.19
CA GLY A 44 13.56 0.07 -28.34
C GLY A 44 13.94 1.52 -28.02
N GLN A 45 13.36 2.17 -27.02
CA GLN A 45 13.98 3.36 -26.43
C GLN A 45 14.72 2.97 -25.15
N GLY A 46 16.06 2.96 -25.24
CA GLY A 46 16.97 2.58 -24.16
C GLY A 46 17.29 3.73 -23.22
N VAL A 47 18.14 3.43 -22.22
CA VAL A 47 18.57 4.35 -21.17
C VAL A 47 19.32 5.56 -21.75
N SER A 48 18.86 6.78 -21.46
CA SER A 48 19.54 8.01 -21.86
C SER A 48 20.74 8.32 -20.95
N GLU A 49 21.89 8.62 -21.57
CA GLU A 49 23.13 9.01 -20.88
C GLU A 49 23.04 10.46 -20.41
N GLY A 50 22.66 10.65 -19.14
CA GLY A 50 22.77 11.93 -18.46
C GLY A 50 22.44 11.75 -16.98
N VAL A 51 23.25 12.36 -16.09
CA VAL A 51 23.18 12.18 -14.61
C VAL A 51 21.77 12.50 -14.04
N ASN A 52 20.97 13.30 -14.75
CA ASN A 52 19.60 13.69 -14.42
C ASN A 52 18.54 13.29 -15.48
N ALA A 53 18.89 12.48 -16.48
CA ALA A 53 17.94 12.09 -17.50
C ALA A 53 17.00 10.99 -16.96
N LEU A 54 15.70 11.30 -16.93
CA LEU A 54 14.65 10.34 -16.62
C LEU A 54 14.75 9.15 -17.59
N VAL A 55 14.54 7.93 -17.10
CA VAL A 55 14.49 6.74 -17.96
C VAL A 55 13.08 6.58 -18.50
N ASP A 56 12.96 6.33 -19.81
CA ASP A 56 11.66 6.08 -20.44
C ASP A 56 11.13 4.71 -20.02
N ALA A 57 10.00 4.70 -19.33
CA ALA A 57 9.27 3.50 -18.99
C ALA A 57 8.16 3.24 -20.00
N ALA A 58 7.91 1.97 -20.35
CA ALA A 58 6.75 1.57 -21.14
C ALA A 58 5.44 1.85 -20.39
N ALA A 59 5.47 1.75 -19.06
CA ALA A 59 4.40 2.19 -18.17
C ALA A 59 4.98 2.53 -16.79
N LEU A 60 4.37 3.48 -16.09
CA LEU A 60 4.73 3.85 -14.73
C LEU A 60 3.48 3.84 -13.84
N TRP A 61 3.48 2.96 -12.85
CA TRP A 61 2.52 3.01 -11.75
C TRP A 61 3.15 3.77 -10.57
N ARG A 62 2.31 4.50 -9.82
CA ARG A 62 2.69 5.16 -8.58
C ARG A 62 1.67 4.84 -7.51
N ALA A 63 2.13 4.60 -6.29
CA ALA A 63 1.28 4.49 -5.13
C ALA A 63 0.46 5.77 -4.98
N GLY A 64 -0.87 5.64 -4.90
CA GLY A 64 -1.72 6.80 -4.74
C GLY A 64 -1.52 7.49 -3.39
N ALA A 65 -2.16 8.64 -3.25
CA ALA A 65 -1.97 9.53 -2.11
C ALA A 65 -2.27 8.82 -0.77
N SER A 66 -3.21 7.86 -0.77
CA SER A 66 -3.62 7.13 0.43
C SER A 66 -2.54 6.20 1.00
N PHE A 67 -1.54 5.86 0.20
CA PHE A 67 -0.37 5.07 0.59
C PHE A 67 0.89 5.91 0.74
N SER A 68 1.01 6.99 -0.04
CA SER A 68 2.24 7.80 -0.11
C SER A 68 2.24 9.01 0.84
N THR A 69 1.11 9.33 1.47
CA THR A 69 0.97 10.46 2.40
C THR A 69 0.34 10.02 3.71
N ALA A 70 0.53 10.80 4.77
CA ALA A 70 -0.11 10.59 6.07
C ALA A 70 -1.48 11.28 6.21
N ASP A 71 -2.16 11.58 5.09
CA ASP A 71 -3.43 12.31 5.10
C ASP A 71 -4.62 11.37 5.47
N PRO A 72 -5.26 11.58 6.64
CA PRO A 72 -6.35 10.75 7.13
C PRO A 72 -7.68 11.00 6.41
N ALA A 73 -7.77 11.95 5.47
CA ALA A 73 -8.99 12.26 4.73
C ALA A 73 -9.16 11.40 3.46
N LEU A 74 -8.13 10.65 3.07
CA LEU A 74 -8.08 9.96 1.77
C LEU A 74 -8.84 8.63 1.72
N ASP A 75 -9.00 7.95 2.85
CA ASP A 75 -9.84 6.75 2.97
C ASP A 75 -10.68 6.81 4.26
N LYS A 76 -12.00 6.69 4.09
CA LYS A 76 -13.00 6.68 5.18
C LYS A 76 -12.68 5.62 6.26
N TYR A 77 -12.07 4.51 5.89
CA TYR A 77 -11.83 3.37 6.76
C TYR A 77 -10.40 3.30 7.29
N VAL A 78 -9.50 4.17 6.83
CA VAL A 78 -8.09 4.19 7.25
C VAL A 78 -7.79 5.56 7.87
N PRO A 79 -8.09 5.74 9.17
CA PRO A 79 -7.88 7.03 9.83
C PRO A 79 -6.39 7.38 9.95
N SER A 80 -5.50 6.39 9.98
CA SER A 80 -4.06 6.57 9.90
C SER A 80 -3.40 5.28 9.49
N ARG A 81 -2.44 5.35 8.57
CA ARG A 81 -1.54 4.22 8.30
C ARG A 81 -0.35 4.23 9.27
N PRO A 82 0.23 3.06 9.57
CA PRO A 82 1.44 2.98 10.38
C PRO A 82 2.65 3.72 9.77
N GLY A 83 2.69 3.83 8.43
CA GLY A 83 3.72 4.56 7.71
C GLY A 83 3.27 4.95 6.30
N VAL A 84 4.17 5.58 5.55
CA VAL A 84 3.98 5.91 4.14
C VAL A 84 4.82 4.98 3.27
N TRP A 85 4.32 4.69 2.07
CA TRP A 85 4.98 3.90 1.06
C TRP A 85 4.87 4.60 -0.29
N PRO A 86 5.69 5.64 -0.54
CA PRO A 86 5.70 6.38 -1.80
C PRO A 86 6.39 5.56 -2.90
N ALA A 87 5.84 4.40 -3.21
CA ALA A 87 6.40 3.46 -4.18
C ALA A 87 5.98 3.82 -5.60
N TYR A 88 6.80 3.40 -6.56
CA TYR A 88 6.47 3.39 -7.97
C TYR A 88 6.97 2.09 -8.59
N GLU A 89 6.32 1.65 -9.66
CA GLU A 89 6.70 0.48 -10.45
C GLU A 89 6.77 0.90 -11.91
N ALA A 90 7.93 0.71 -12.54
CA ALA A 90 8.18 1.02 -13.94
C ALA A 90 8.29 -0.27 -14.75
N VAL A 91 7.52 -0.37 -15.83
CA VAL A 91 7.68 -1.42 -16.83
C VAL A 91 8.77 -1.00 -17.80
N VAL A 92 9.84 -1.77 -17.88
CA VAL A 92 11.04 -1.49 -18.68
C VAL A 92 11.39 -2.67 -19.57
N PRO A 93 12.06 -2.48 -20.72
CA PRO A 93 12.62 -3.59 -21.49
C PRO A 93 13.53 -4.46 -20.61
N ARG A 94 13.45 -5.79 -20.74
CA ARG A 94 14.27 -6.69 -19.90
C ARG A 94 15.77 -6.43 -20.02
N GLY A 95 16.23 -6.02 -21.20
CA GLY A 95 17.65 -5.70 -21.45
C GLY A 95 18.18 -4.52 -20.64
N ASP A 96 17.30 -3.66 -20.10
CA ASP A 96 17.70 -2.45 -19.38
C ASP A 96 17.79 -2.65 -17.87
N VAL A 97 17.32 -3.79 -17.34
CA VAL A 97 17.22 -4.04 -15.89
C VAL A 97 18.58 -3.95 -15.20
N ASP A 98 19.61 -4.59 -15.75
CA ASP A 98 20.93 -4.61 -15.12
C ASP A 98 21.57 -3.21 -15.09
N ALA A 99 21.41 -2.45 -16.16
CA ALA A 99 21.89 -1.07 -16.25
C ALA A 99 21.19 -0.16 -15.22
N LEU A 100 19.87 -0.33 -15.05
CA LEU A 100 19.07 0.40 -14.08
C LEU A 100 19.48 0.08 -12.64
N LEU A 101 19.59 -1.21 -12.30
CA LEU A 101 19.98 -1.65 -10.97
C LEU A 101 21.41 -1.25 -10.62
N HIS A 102 22.32 -1.27 -11.58
CA HIS A 102 23.69 -0.78 -11.38
C HIS A 102 23.72 0.73 -11.13
N ARG A 103 22.93 1.50 -11.87
CA ARG A 103 22.90 2.96 -11.79
C ARG A 103 22.28 3.49 -10.50
N PHE A 104 21.15 2.91 -10.07
CA PHE A 104 20.37 3.44 -8.94
C PHE A 104 20.55 2.64 -7.64
N GLY A 105 21.28 1.53 -7.70
CA GLY A 105 21.43 0.60 -6.59
C GLY A 105 20.28 -0.41 -6.55
N ALA A 106 20.64 -1.67 -6.27
CA ALA A 106 19.68 -2.76 -6.15
C ALA A 106 19.27 -2.97 -4.69
N ALA A 107 17.97 -3.16 -4.47
CA ALA A 107 17.43 -3.66 -3.22
C ALA A 107 16.62 -4.95 -3.49
N GLY A 108 16.66 -5.89 -2.54
CA GLY A 108 15.93 -7.14 -2.65
C GLY A 108 14.43 -7.01 -2.37
N MET A 109 13.65 -7.99 -2.82
CA MET A 109 12.19 -8.03 -2.63
C MET A 109 11.79 -8.05 -1.14
N TRP A 110 12.61 -8.61 -0.25
CA TRP A 110 12.33 -8.60 1.19
C TRP A 110 12.33 -7.19 1.77
N ALA A 111 13.27 -6.33 1.37
CA ALA A 111 13.29 -4.93 1.79
C ALA A 111 12.05 -4.20 1.28
N TRP A 112 11.73 -4.37 -0.01
CA TRP A 112 10.53 -3.82 -0.64
C TRP A 112 9.24 -4.19 0.08
N GLU A 113 9.02 -5.49 0.28
CA GLU A 113 7.82 -6.00 0.94
C GLU A 113 7.78 -5.61 2.43
N SER A 114 8.93 -5.55 3.12
CA SER A 114 8.97 -5.14 4.53
C SER A 114 8.52 -3.70 4.70
N LEU A 115 8.93 -2.79 3.81
CA LEU A 115 8.52 -1.37 3.85
C LEU A 115 7.04 -1.23 3.51
N ARG A 116 6.54 -2.00 2.53
CA ARG A 116 5.11 -2.06 2.18
C ARG A 116 4.27 -2.49 3.39
N ALA A 117 4.65 -3.61 4.00
CA ALA A 117 3.92 -4.19 5.12
C ALA A 117 3.99 -3.27 6.36
N ALA A 118 5.16 -2.71 6.65
CA ALA A 118 5.32 -1.73 7.72
C ALA A 118 4.49 -0.47 7.51
N ALA A 119 4.23 -0.05 6.26
CA ALA A 119 3.31 1.03 5.95
C ALA A 119 1.82 0.63 5.99
N GLY A 120 1.51 -0.64 6.26
CA GLY A 120 0.14 -1.15 6.27
C GLY A 120 -0.54 -1.13 4.90
N VAL A 121 0.23 -1.26 3.81
CA VAL A 121 -0.32 -1.27 2.44
C VAL A 121 -0.63 -2.70 2.02
N PRO A 122 -1.88 -3.05 1.70
CA PRO A 122 -2.24 -4.42 1.31
C PRO A 122 -1.79 -4.74 -0.12
N ARG A 123 -1.39 -5.99 -0.36
CA ARG A 123 -1.21 -6.60 -1.68
C ARG A 123 -2.39 -7.53 -1.93
N VAL A 124 -3.35 -7.13 -2.78
CA VAL A 124 -4.64 -7.85 -2.96
C VAL A 124 -4.48 -9.35 -3.23
N VAL A 125 -3.48 -9.75 -4.03
CA VAL A 125 -3.25 -11.17 -4.36
C VAL A 125 -2.82 -12.01 -3.15
N VAL A 126 -2.30 -11.37 -2.10
CA VAL A 126 -1.76 -12.01 -0.89
C VAL A 126 -2.66 -11.75 0.32
N ASP A 127 -3.09 -10.51 0.50
CA ASP A 127 -3.80 -10.02 1.68
C ASP A 127 -5.31 -10.15 1.59
N ALA A 128 -5.87 -10.51 0.42
CA ALA A 128 -7.29 -10.72 0.23
C ALA A 128 -7.64 -12.21 0.04
N ASP A 129 -8.82 -12.61 0.50
CA ASP A 129 -9.43 -13.89 0.14
C ASP A 129 -10.62 -13.68 -0.81
N HIS A 130 -11.22 -14.79 -1.27
CA HIS A 130 -12.38 -14.78 -2.18
C HIS A 130 -13.65 -14.12 -1.60
N ARG A 131 -13.65 -13.76 -0.31
CA ARG A 131 -14.76 -13.07 0.38
C ARG A 131 -14.38 -11.65 0.77
N SER A 132 -13.14 -11.23 0.56
CA SER A 132 -12.64 -9.93 0.97
C SER A 132 -13.35 -8.81 0.22
N LEU A 133 -13.81 -7.83 1.01
CA LEU A 133 -14.30 -6.56 0.51
C LEU A 133 -13.17 -5.54 0.52
N PRO A 134 -13.10 -4.61 -0.47
CA PRO A 134 -12.09 -3.54 -0.47
C PRO A 134 -12.06 -2.69 0.81
N HIS A 135 -13.21 -2.58 1.47
CA HIS A 135 -13.39 -1.91 2.76
C HIS A 135 -12.55 -2.54 3.89
N GLU A 136 -12.38 -3.86 3.87
CA GLU A 136 -11.66 -4.60 4.91
C GLU A 136 -10.15 -4.37 4.82
N LEU A 137 -9.66 -3.94 3.65
CA LEU A 137 -8.23 -3.74 3.33
C LEU A 137 -7.82 -2.27 3.26
N GLY A 138 -8.75 -1.32 3.39
CA GLY A 138 -8.44 0.10 3.24
C GLY A 138 -8.05 0.45 1.80
N LEU A 139 -8.87 -0.01 0.86
CA LEU A 139 -8.71 0.21 -0.59
C LEU A 139 -9.79 1.15 -1.16
N ILE A 140 -10.57 1.82 -0.30
CA ILE A 140 -11.64 2.70 -0.74
C ILE A 140 -11.04 4.05 -1.15
N GLY A 141 -11.39 4.54 -2.34
CA GLY A 141 -10.79 5.74 -2.92
C GLY A 141 -9.53 5.45 -3.74
N GLU A 142 -8.71 4.49 -3.31
CA GLU A 142 -7.48 4.11 -4.02
C GLU A 142 -7.73 3.12 -5.17
N ALA A 143 -8.27 1.93 -4.87
CA ALA A 143 -8.56 0.91 -5.88
C ALA A 143 -10.02 0.96 -6.36
N VAL A 144 -10.90 1.60 -5.58
CA VAL A 144 -12.34 1.62 -5.80
C VAL A 144 -12.82 3.05 -6.00
N HIS A 145 -13.24 3.35 -7.22
CA HIS A 145 -13.88 4.62 -7.54
C HIS A 145 -15.39 4.52 -7.34
N LEU A 146 -15.91 5.21 -6.32
CA LEU A 146 -17.33 5.13 -5.94
C LEU A 146 -18.28 5.83 -6.93
N ARG A 147 -17.75 6.72 -7.77
CA ARG A 147 -18.53 7.55 -8.71
C ARG A 147 -18.39 7.12 -10.18
N LYS A 148 -17.65 6.04 -10.48
CA LYS A 148 -17.49 5.58 -11.87
C LYS A 148 -18.72 4.75 -12.24
N GLY A 149 -18.97 4.58 -13.53
CA GLY A 149 -20.09 3.78 -14.02
C GLY A 149 -20.05 2.31 -13.57
N CYS A 150 -20.93 1.50 -14.12
CA CYS A 150 -21.15 0.12 -13.67
C CYS A 150 -19.90 -0.76 -13.75
N TYR A 151 -19.48 -1.33 -12.61
CA TYR A 151 -18.45 -2.38 -12.55
C TYR A 151 -18.92 -3.58 -11.73
N ARG A 152 -18.28 -4.74 -11.94
CA ARG A 152 -18.63 -5.98 -11.27
C ARG A 152 -18.39 -5.86 -9.76
N GLY A 153 -19.39 -6.23 -8.96
CA GLY A 153 -19.32 -6.19 -7.49
C GLY A 153 -19.66 -4.83 -6.87
N GLN A 154 -20.03 -3.82 -7.66
CA GLN A 154 -20.33 -2.47 -7.15
C GLN A 154 -21.47 -2.44 -6.12
N GLU A 155 -22.46 -3.34 -6.21
CA GLU A 155 -23.59 -3.36 -5.29
C GLU A 155 -23.12 -3.73 -3.87
N ALA A 156 -22.30 -4.77 -3.74
CA ALA A 156 -21.71 -5.16 -2.47
C ALA A 156 -20.82 -4.03 -1.92
N VAL A 157 -20.06 -3.38 -2.79
CA VAL A 157 -19.23 -2.23 -2.39
C VAL A 157 -20.09 -1.08 -1.87
N ALA A 158 -21.08 -0.64 -2.66
CA ALA A 158 -21.93 0.49 -2.32
C ALA A 158 -22.80 0.21 -1.08
N ARG A 159 -23.27 -1.03 -0.90
CA ARG A 159 -24.04 -1.44 0.27
C ARG A 159 -23.21 -1.31 1.55
N THR A 160 -21.98 -1.85 1.55
CA THR A 160 -21.09 -1.73 2.71
C THR A 160 -20.66 -0.28 2.94
N TYR A 161 -20.44 0.50 1.88
CA TYR A 161 -20.06 1.90 2.01
C TYR A 161 -21.13 2.79 2.66
N ASN A 162 -22.39 2.62 2.24
CA ASN A 162 -23.51 3.48 2.62
C ASN A 162 -24.30 3.01 3.85
N LEU A 163 -24.49 1.69 4.00
CA LEU A 163 -25.43 1.11 4.96
C LEU A 163 -24.75 0.16 5.96
N GLY A 164 -23.56 -0.32 5.64
CA GLY A 164 -22.90 -1.41 6.36
C GLY A 164 -21.63 -1.00 7.07
N LYS A 165 -21.02 -2.01 7.69
CA LYS A 165 -19.67 -1.96 8.27
C LYS A 165 -18.92 -3.20 7.77
N PRO A 166 -17.63 -3.09 7.42
CA PRO A 166 -16.85 -4.25 6.99
C PRO A 166 -16.80 -5.32 8.11
N PRO A 167 -16.98 -6.62 7.80
CA PRO A 167 -17.04 -7.65 8.82
C PRO A 167 -15.68 -8.01 9.42
N ARG A 168 -14.58 -7.75 8.69
CA ARG A 168 -13.20 -7.87 9.16
C ARG A 168 -12.48 -6.54 9.02
N ARG A 169 -11.31 -6.44 9.66
CA ARG A 169 -10.38 -5.33 9.51
C ARG A 169 -8.97 -5.83 9.25
N PHE A 170 -8.23 -5.03 8.49
CA PHE A 170 -6.80 -5.23 8.28
C PHE A 170 -6.00 -4.61 9.43
N VAL A 171 -5.01 -5.35 9.91
CA VAL A 171 -4.16 -4.95 11.04
C VAL A 171 -2.69 -5.24 10.72
N LEU A 172 -1.81 -4.39 11.25
CA LEU A 172 -0.38 -4.69 11.38
C LEU A 172 -0.15 -5.32 12.76
N LEU A 173 0.56 -6.42 12.80
CA LEU A 173 0.94 -7.14 14.01
C LEU A 173 2.44 -6.95 14.24
N HIS A 174 2.80 -6.54 15.44
CA HIS A 174 4.17 -6.52 15.92
C HIS A 174 4.39 -7.79 16.74
N LEU A 175 5.22 -8.69 16.22
CA LEU A 175 5.54 -9.96 16.87
C LEU A 175 6.63 -9.72 17.92
N ASP A 176 6.55 -10.40 19.05
CA ASP A 176 7.46 -10.21 20.19
C ASP A 176 8.93 -10.60 19.91
N GLY A 177 9.17 -11.36 18.83
CA GLY A 177 10.51 -11.82 18.42
C GLY A 177 11.13 -12.85 19.37
N SER A 178 10.33 -13.51 20.22
CA SER A 178 10.82 -14.53 21.15
C SER A 178 11.20 -15.85 20.45
N SER A 179 10.62 -16.10 19.29
CA SER A 179 10.96 -17.23 18.41
C SER A 179 11.94 -16.78 17.31
N GLU A 180 12.87 -17.67 16.95
CA GLU A 180 13.79 -17.46 15.82
C GLU A 180 13.08 -17.52 14.46
N ASP A 181 11.99 -18.29 14.39
CA ASP A 181 11.16 -18.43 13.19
C ASP A 181 10.08 -17.34 13.08
N LEU A 182 9.51 -17.19 11.89
CA LEU A 182 8.28 -16.42 11.65
C LEU A 182 7.06 -17.35 11.56
N PRO A 183 5.85 -16.85 11.90
CA PRO A 183 4.60 -17.55 11.61
C PRO A 183 4.47 -17.92 10.13
N LYS A 184 3.74 -18.99 9.83
CA LYS A 184 3.40 -19.34 8.45
C LYS A 184 2.33 -18.41 7.89
N LEU A 185 2.36 -18.21 6.57
CA LEU A 185 1.24 -17.58 5.86
C LEU A 185 -0.04 -18.42 6.08
N GLY A 186 -1.15 -17.74 6.38
CA GLY A 186 -2.41 -18.38 6.72
C GLY A 186 -2.51 -18.91 8.15
N ALA A 187 -1.48 -18.77 8.99
CA ALA A 187 -1.54 -19.17 10.39
C ALA A 187 -2.69 -18.44 11.10
N GLU A 188 -3.43 -19.18 11.93
CA GLU A 188 -4.57 -18.66 12.66
C GLU A 188 -4.12 -17.69 13.74
N VAL A 189 -4.86 -16.59 13.86
CA VAL A 189 -4.69 -15.58 14.90
C VAL A 189 -5.81 -15.79 15.92
N THR A 190 -5.45 -15.98 17.19
CA THR A 190 -6.38 -16.23 18.30
C THR A 190 -6.35 -15.09 19.32
N ASN A 191 -7.42 -14.96 20.10
CA ASN A 191 -7.52 -13.98 21.17
C ASN A 191 -7.87 -14.68 22.50
N GLY A 192 -6.90 -14.76 23.39
CA GLY A 192 -7.02 -15.50 24.65
C GLY A 192 -6.85 -17.00 24.40
N ASP A 193 -7.95 -17.75 24.46
CA ASP A 193 -7.97 -19.20 24.26
C ASP A 193 -7.62 -19.60 22.82
N GLU A 194 -6.96 -20.75 22.64
CA GLU A 194 -6.55 -21.29 21.34
C GLU A 194 -7.75 -21.55 20.42
N ASP A 195 -8.90 -21.93 20.98
CA ASP A 195 -10.12 -22.16 20.21
C ASP A 195 -10.79 -20.86 19.70
N ASN A 196 -10.39 -19.69 20.21
CA ASN A 196 -10.95 -18.41 19.81
C ASN A 196 -10.20 -17.81 18.61
N VAL A 197 -10.33 -18.46 17.45
CA VAL A 197 -9.77 -17.96 16.19
C VAL A 197 -10.48 -16.68 15.76
N VAL A 198 -9.72 -15.59 15.62
CA VAL A 198 -10.20 -14.25 15.24
C VAL A 198 -9.71 -13.81 13.87
N GLY A 199 -8.77 -14.50 13.23
CA GLY A 199 -8.28 -14.12 11.92
C GLY A 199 -7.18 -15.03 11.41
N ALA A 200 -6.46 -14.56 10.38
CA ALA A 200 -5.29 -15.26 9.85
C ALA A 200 -4.24 -14.27 9.35
N ILE A 201 -2.97 -14.71 9.45
CA ILE A 201 -1.80 -14.01 8.90
C ILE A 201 -1.86 -14.04 7.37
N THR A 202 -1.63 -12.89 6.74
CA THR A 202 -1.62 -12.75 5.28
C THR A 202 -0.25 -12.42 4.71
N THR A 203 0.53 -11.61 5.42
CA THR A 203 1.93 -11.28 5.09
C THR A 203 2.76 -11.39 6.37
N VAL A 204 4.00 -11.88 6.30
CA VAL A 204 4.90 -11.99 7.47
C VAL A 204 6.35 -11.81 7.03
N LEU A 205 7.07 -10.90 7.68
CA LEU A 205 8.38 -10.42 7.22
C LEU A 205 9.23 -9.91 8.39
N TRP A 206 10.54 -9.82 8.19
CA TRP A 206 11.43 -9.06 9.06
C TRP A 206 11.55 -7.61 8.57
N HIS A 207 11.26 -6.65 9.45
CA HIS A 207 11.50 -5.23 9.22
C HIS A 207 12.77 -4.78 9.95
N TYR A 208 13.60 -3.98 9.28
CA TYR A 208 14.91 -3.59 9.78
C TYR A 208 14.88 -2.78 11.09
N GLU A 209 13.80 -2.04 11.35
CA GLU A 209 13.60 -1.24 12.58
C GLU A 209 12.56 -1.83 13.53
N LEU A 210 11.52 -2.49 13.00
CA LEU A 210 10.37 -2.95 13.80
C LEU A 210 10.53 -4.40 14.25
N GLY A 211 11.56 -5.09 13.75
CA GLY A 211 11.72 -6.53 13.97
C GLY A 211 10.66 -7.33 13.19
N PRO A 212 10.21 -8.47 13.71
CA PRO A 212 9.26 -9.33 13.03
C PRO A 212 7.86 -8.71 13.02
N ILE A 213 7.31 -8.52 11.83
CA ILE A 213 5.98 -7.94 11.62
C ILE A 213 5.11 -8.85 10.74
N ALA A 214 3.80 -8.74 10.91
CA ALA A 214 2.85 -9.42 10.06
C ALA A 214 1.64 -8.56 9.72
N LEU A 215 1.00 -8.80 8.59
CA LEU A 215 -0.32 -8.30 8.27
C LEU A 215 -1.33 -9.41 8.50
N ALA A 216 -2.54 -9.05 8.94
CA ALA A 216 -3.62 -10.00 9.14
C ALA A 216 -4.98 -9.39 8.83
N LEU A 217 -5.91 -10.25 8.42
CA LEU A 217 -7.34 -9.95 8.43
C LEU A 217 -7.97 -10.58 9.67
N VAL A 218 -8.51 -9.74 10.54
CA VAL A 218 -9.14 -10.16 11.81
C VAL A 218 -10.61 -9.74 11.86
N LYS A 219 -11.43 -10.47 12.64
CA LYS A 219 -12.82 -10.14 12.93
C LYS A 219 -12.91 -8.70 13.43
N ARG A 220 -13.88 -7.93 12.90
CA ARG A 220 -14.09 -6.55 13.35
C ARG A 220 -14.38 -6.46 14.86
N SER A 221 -15.06 -7.46 15.43
CA SER A 221 -15.42 -7.48 16.85
C SER A 221 -14.25 -7.65 17.82
N LEU A 222 -13.03 -7.92 17.32
CA LEU A 222 -11.83 -8.02 18.14
C LEU A 222 -11.57 -6.66 18.83
N PRO A 223 -11.28 -6.59 20.14
CA PRO A 223 -10.85 -5.33 20.76
C PRO A 223 -9.59 -4.77 20.09
N LEU A 224 -9.46 -3.45 20.00
CA LEU A 224 -8.35 -2.77 19.30
C LEU A 224 -7.02 -2.93 20.03
N ASP A 225 -7.06 -3.17 21.34
CA ASP A 225 -5.94 -3.32 22.27
C ASP A 225 -5.67 -4.78 22.65
N ALA A 226 -6.38 -5.74 22.05
CA ALA A 226 -6.18 -7.16 22.36
C ALA A 226 -4.75 -7.60 21.97
N THR A 227 -4.11 -8.31 22.90
CA THR A 227 -2.90 -9.08 22.64
C THR A 227 -3.28 -10.41 22.01
N LEU A 228 -2.66 -10.76 20.90
CA LEU A 228 -3.02 -11.89 20.06
C LEU A 228 -1.97 -12.98 20.16
N SER A 229 -2.41 -14.21 19.92
CA SER A 229 -1.54 -15.38 19.83
C SER A 229 -1.64 -15.98 18.43
N ILE A 230 -0.54 -16.53 17.92
CA ILE A 230 -0.47 -17.20 16.62
C ILE A 230 0.19 -18.57 16.82
N ASP A 231 -0.26 -19.57 16.07
CA ASP A 231 0.30 -20.94 16.07
C ASP A 231 0.30 -21.55 17.49
N SER A 232 -0.88 -21.63 18.11
CA SER A 232 -1.07 -22.14 19.49
C SER A 232 -0.17 -21.45 20.53
N GLY A 233 -0.14 -20.11 20.50
CA GLY A 233 0.61 -19.32 21.48
C GLY A 233 2.12 -19.29 21.25
N ARG A 234 2.64 -19.89 20.18
CA ARG A 234 4.07 -19.84 19.84
C ARG A 234 4.55 -18.42 19.56
N PHE A 235 3.70 -17.57 19.02
CA PHE A 235 4.02 -16.17 18.76
C PHE A 235 3.00 -15.26 19.45
N ALA A 236 3.47 -14.36 20.30
CA ALA A 236 2.66 -13.28 20.84
C ALA A 236 2.75 -12.05 19.95
N ALA A 237 1.63 -11.35 19.78
CA ALA A 237 1.57 -10.16 18.95
C ALA A 237 0.73 -9.05 19.59
N SER A 238 1.23 -7.82 19.48
CA SER A 238 0.37 -6.64 19.63
C SER A 238 -0.17 -6.21 18.27
N GLN A 239 -1.37 -5.64 18.24
CA GLN A 239 -1.98 -5.18 16.99
C GLN A 239 -1.95 -3.65 16.89
N GLN A 240 -1.74 -3.17 15.67
CA GLN A 240 -1.95 -1.80 15.25
C GLN A 240 -3.03 -1.80 14.16
N PRO A 241 -4.26 -1.36 14.47
CA PRO A 241 -5.36 -1.33 13.50
C PRO A 241 -5.05 -0.40 12.33
N ILE A 242 -5.18 -0.91 11.10
CA ILE A 242 -5.09 -0.10 9.87
C ILE A 242 -6.49 0.33 9.45
N VAL A 243 -7.41 -0.64 9.40
CA VAL A 243 -8.81 -0.39 9.08
C VAL A 243 -9.62 -0.25 10.38
N VAL A 244 -10.25 0.91 10.55
CA VAL A 244 -11.10 1.24 11.70
C VAL A 244 -12.37 1.91 11.19
N VAL A 245 -13.54 1.47 11.70
CA VAL A 245 -14.80 2.12 11.35
C VAL A 245 -14.87 3.48 12.07
N PRO A 246 -15.32 4.58 11.44
CA PRO A 246 -15.29 5.92 12.05
C PRO A 246 -15.88 6.03 13.46
N ASP A 247 -16.93 5.27 13.79
CA ASP A 247 -17.55 5.28 15.13
C ASP A 247 -16.71 4.59 16.22
N GLU A 248 -15.63 3.89 15.85
CA GLU A 248 -14.74 3.13 16.74
C GLU A 248 -13.48 3.91 17.12
N VAL A 249 -13.25 5.09 16.52
CA VAL A 249 -12.13 5.97 16.89
C VAL A 249 -12.48 6.65 18.21
N SER A 250 -11.61 6.50 19.22
CA SER A 250 -11.82 7.12 20.52
C SER A 250 -11.95 8.65 20.39
N PRO A 251 -12.84 9.31 21.15
CA PRO A 251 -12.95 10.77 21.15
C PRO A 251 -11.61 11.49 21.39
N VAL A 252 -10.67 10.86 22.11
CA VAL A 252 -9.33 11.40 22.37
C VAL A 252 -8.45 11.37 21.11
N GLU A 253 -8.57 10.33 20.29
CA GLU A 253 -7.84 10.22 19.03
C GLU A 253 -8.44 11.15 17.96
N GLN A 254 -9.77 11.26 17.93
CA GLN A 254 -10.48 12.22 17.09
C GLN A 254 -10.07 13.67 17.45
N PHE A 255 -9.98 14.00 18.74
CA PHE A 255 -9.51 15.30 19.20
C PHE A 255 -8.03 15.55 18.84
N ARG A 256 -7.15 14.55 19.01
CA ARG A 256 -5.74 14.66 18.57
C ARG A 256 -5.64 14.88 17.05
N ARG A 257 -6.53 14.27 16.27
CA ARG A 257 -6.61 14.41 14.81
C ARG A 257 -7.04 15.81 14.39
N GLU A 258 -8.11 16.34 14.99
CA GLU A 258 -8.56 17.72 14.76
C GLU A 258 -7.47 18.74 15.11
N LYS A 259 -6.72 18.49 16.19
CA LYS A 259 -5.60 19.34 16.58
C LYS A 259 -4.45 19.26 15.58
N ARG A 260 -4.10 18.07 15.07
CA ARG A 260 -3.03 17.89 14.06
C ARG A 260 -3.38 18.49 12.70
N ALA A 261 -4.63 18.38 12.27
CA ALA A 261 -5.11 18.98 11.03
C ALA A 261 -5.13 20.52 11.05
N ASN A 262 -5.26 21.13 12.23
CA ASN A 262 -5.30 22.58 12.42
C ASN A 262 -3.94 23.24 12.68
N VAL A 263 -2.83 22.48 12.74
CA VAL A 263 -1.49 23.08 12.81
C VAL A 263 -1.03 23.41 11.40
N ALA A 264 -1.23 24.66 10.98
CA ALA A 264 -0.54 25.21 9.81
C ALA A 264 0.99 25.14 10.01
N PRO A 265 1.79 24.87 8.97
CA PRO A 265 3.24 24.94 9.10
C PRO A 265 3.62 26.37 9.49
N LEU A 266 4.43 26.51 10.55
CA LEU A 266 5.04 27.80 10.91
C LEU A 266 5.77 28.33 9.67
N LYS A 267 5.32 29.47 9.16
CA LYS A 267 6.08 30.23 8.16
C LYS A 267 7.40 30.62 8.80
N ASP A 268 8.50 30.13 8.25
CA ASP A 268 9.85 30.52 8.66
C ASP A 268 10.13 31.92 8.11
N GLU A 269 9.66 32.95 8.82
CA GLU A 269 9.97 34.35 8.55
C GLU A 269 11.37 34.71 9.10
N ARG A 270 12.42 34.14 8.50
CA ARG A 270 13.80 34.61 8.70
C ARG A 270 14.61 34.57 7.40
N THR A 271 14.24 35.42 6.46
CA THR A 271 15.18 35.95 5.47
C THR A 271 14.79 37.38 5.11
N GLY A 272 15.11 38.32 5.99
CA GLY A 272 15.19 39.73 5.64
C GLY A 272 16.52 39.99 4.94
N THR A 273 16.48 40.15 3.62
CA THR A 273 17.61 40.64 2.81
C THR A 273 17.86 42.11 3.15
N ALA A 274 18.95 42.40 3.86
CA ALA A 274 19.47 43.75 4.04
C ALA A 274 20.36 44.12 2.85
N THR A 275 19.93 45.09 2.04
CA THR A 275 20.74 45.74 1.01
C THR A 275 21.70 46.74 1.67
N PRO A 276 23.01 46.73 1.38
CA PRO A 276 23.91 47.75 1.89
C PRO A 276 23.81 49.05 1.04
N PRO A 277 24.08 50.23 1.63
CA PRO A 277 24.00 51.50 0.93
C PRO A 277 25.19 51.68 -0.03
N SER A 278 24.89 52.24 -1.20
CA SER A 278 25.86 52.70 -2.20
C SER A 278 26.64 53.92 -1.72
N THR A 279 27.96 53.86 -1.85
CA THR A 279 28.84 55.04 -1.98
C THR A 279 29.01 55.41 -3.44
#